data_AF-A0A5B8NW94-F1
#
_entry.id   AF-A0A5B8NW94-F1
#
_cell.length_a   1.000
_cell.length_b   1.000
_cell.length_c   1.000
_cell.angle_alpha   90.00
_cell.angle_beta   90.00
_cell.angle_gamma   90.00
#
_symmetry.space_group_name_H-M   'P 1'
#
loop_
_entity.id
_entity.type
_entity.pdbx_description
1 polymer ?
#
loop_
_entity_poly.entity_id
_entity_poly.type
_entity_poly.pdbx_seq_one_letter_code
_entity_poly.pdbx_strand_id
1 'polypeptide(L)'
;MKSINGDDANAYPGVGVAPGSDMSISFVVTNDGDVALESIDLTDNVIPADHITCANKPESLKPGQSFTCSATLKAPVSGKHVNIAAVEGTPVYGEGESGPTSPVSDVDPARAWVDEPASVVKTLLLV
;
A
#
# COMPACT_ATOMS: atom_id res chain seq x y z
N MET A 1 -0.13 -2.73 6.54
CA MET A 1 -1.02 -1.57 6.30
C MET A 1 -0.48 -0.72 5.16
N LYS A 2 -1.32 -0.37 4.21
CA LYS A 2 -1.08 0.46 3.04
C LYS A 2 -2.01 1.67 3.13
N SER A 3 -1.55 2.85 2.76
CA SER A 3 -2.40 4.04 2.75
C SER A 3 -2.20 4.92 1.52
N ILE A 4 -3.25 5.66 1.15
CA ILE A 4 -3.26 6.70 0.13
C ILE A 4 -3.49 8.04 0.84
N ASN A 5 -2.58 9.00 0.67
CA ASN A 5 -2.66 10.33 1.29
C ASN A 5 -2.89 10.30 2.82
N GLY A 6 -2.40 9.24 3.48
CA GLY A 6 -2.53 9.03 4.92
C GLY A 6 -3.79 8.29 5.37
N ASP A 7 -4.72 7.97 4.47
CA ASP A 7 -5.90 7.14 4.76
C ASP A 7 -5.62 5.69 4.34
N ASP A 8 -5.88 4.73 5.23
CA ASP A 8 -5.82 3.29 4.96
C ASP A 8 -6.67 2.91 3.73
N ALA A 9 -7.82 3.56 3.58
CA ALA A 9 -8.66 3.51 2.38
C ALA A 9 -9.08 2.10 1.95
N ASN A 10 -9.15 1.19 2.91
CA ASN A 10 -9.63 -0.19 2.76
C ASN A 10 -11.11 -0.24 2.28
N ALA A 11 -11.93 0.67 2.81
CA ALA A 11 -13.36 0.76 2.57
C ALA A 11 -13.72 1.58 1.32
N TYR A 12 -14.91 1.32 0.75
CA TYR A 12 -15.47 2.15 -0.32
C TYR A 12 -16.04 3.48 0.23
N PRO A 13 -15.94 4.59 -0.53
CA PRO A 13 -15.35 4.69 -1.87
C PRO A 13 -13.82 4.83 -1.89
N GLY A 14 -13.18 5.00 -0.73
CA GLY A 14 -11.77 5.34 -0.60
C GLY A 14 -11.53 6.86 -0.63
N VAL A 15 -10.29 7.26 -0.92
CA VAL A 15 -9.86 8.67 -0.94
C VAL A 15 -10.32 9.38 -2.20
N GLY A 16 -10.92 10.57 -2.07
CA GLY A 16 -11.20 11.46 -3.20
C GLY A 16 -9.92 12.15 -3.68
N VAL A 17 -9.62 12.07 -4.97
CA VAL A 17 -8.40 12.62 -5.59
C VAL A 17 -8.72 13.42 -6.85
N ALA A 18 -7.91 14.43 -7.14
CA ALA A 18 -8.05 15.17 -8.40
C ALA A 18 -7.48 14.36 -9.58
N PRO A 19 -8.03 14.51 -10.80
CA PRO A 19 -7.49 13.86 -12.00
C PRO A 19 -5.98 14.11 -12.16
N GLY A 20 -5.17 13.06 -12.22
CA GLY A 20 -3.73 13.17 -12.47
C GLY A 20 -2.89 13.78 -11.33
N SER A 21 -3.48 14.05 -10.15
CA SER A 21 -2.70 14.50 -8.99
C SER A 21 -1.77 13.41 -8.48
N ASP A 22 -0.69 13.81 -7.80
CA ASP A 22 0.14 12.86 -7.04
C ASP A 22 -0.61 12.35 -5.82
N MET A 23 -0.60 11.03 -5.63
CA MET A 23 -1.03 10.34 -4.43
C MET A 23 0.20 9.87 -3.67
N SER A 24 0.29 10.23 -2.39
CA SER A 24 1.30 9.70 -1.48
C SER A 24 0.91 8.30 -1.04
N ILE A 25 1.77 7.31 -1.30
CA ILE A 25 1.54 5.91 -0.95
C ILE A 25 2.51 5.54 0.17
N SER A 26 1.98 4.99 1.26
CA SER A 26 2.77 4.51 2.39
C SER A 26 2.46 3.05 2.66
N PHE A 27 3.49 2.26 2.98
CA PHE A 27 3.38 0.87 3.37
C PHE A 27 4.06 0.71 4.73
N VAL A 28 3.30 0.35 5.76
CA VAL A 28 3.82 -0.04 7.07
C VAL A 28 3.77 -1.56 7.15
N VAL A 29 4.95 -2.16 7.15
CA VAL A 29 5.13 -3.61 7.34
C VAL A 29 5.49 -3.83 8.80
N THR A 30 4.68 -4.62 9.49
CA THR A 30 4.85 -4.98 10.90
C THR A 30 4.92 -6.49 11.03
N ASN A 31 5.83 -6.98 11.88
CA ASN A 31 5.77 -8.36 12.32
C ASN A 31 4.89 -8.45 13.57
N ASP A 32 3.62 -8.82 13.39
CA ASP A 32 2.66 -9.04 14.49
C ASP A 32 2.77 -10.44 15.12
N GLY A 33 3.69 -11.27 14.64
CA GLY A 33 3.99 -12.59 15.18
C GLY A 33 4.96 -12.55 16.36
N ASP A 34 5.30 -13.75 16.85
CA ASP A 34 6.21 -13.99 17.97
C ASP A 34 7.62 -14.47 17.54
N VAL A 35 7.82 -14.69 16.24
CA VAL A 35 9.08 -15.15 15.63
C VAL A 35 9.63 -14.08 14.69
N ALA A 36 10.95 -13.93 14.61
CA ALA A 36 11.57 -13.00 13.67
C ALA A 36 11.32 -13.43 12.21
N LEU A 37 11.16 -12.44 11.32
CA LEU A 37 10.96 -12.67 9.90
C LEU A 37 12.15 -12.13 9.08
N GLU A 38 12.63 -12.92 8.13
CA GLU A 38 13.63 -12.53 7.14
C GLU A 38 13.09 -12.69 5.72
N SER A 39 13.89 -12.36 4.70
CA SER A 39 13.49 -12.43 3.28
C SER A 39 12.16 -11.70 3.02
N ILE A 40 11.99 -10.54 3.66
CA ILE A 40 10.77 -9.74 3.53
C ILE A 40 10.68 -9.24 2.09
N ASP A 41 9.60 -9.51 1.37
CA ASP A 41 9.36 -9.02 0.01
C ASP A 41 8.06 -8.25 -0.06
N LEU A 42 8.09 -7.01 -0.55
CA LEU A 42 6.93 -6.13 -0.66
C LEU A 42 6.66 -5.87 -2.14
N THR A 43 5.45 -6.21 -2.58
CA THR A 43 4.98 -6.02 -3.95
C THR A 43 3.67 -5.24 -3.99
N ASP A 44 3.35 -4.72 -5.17
CA ASP A 44 2.19 -3.89 -5.41
C ASP A 44 1.67 -4.16 -6.83
N ASN A 45 0.35 -4.22 -7.01
CA ASN A 45 -0.25 -4.56 -8.30
C ASN A 45 -0.26 -3.42 -9.32
N VAL A 46 0.05 -2.18 -8.90
CA VAL A 46 0.07 -0.98 -9.75
C VAL A 46 1.47 -0.35 -9.77
N ILE A 47 2.17 -0.34 -8.64
CA ILE A 47 3.46 0.33 -8.46
C ILE A 47 4.59 -0.69 -8.69
N PRO A 48 5.46 -0.47 -9.69
CA PRO A 48 6.65 -1.29 -9.87
C PRO A 48 7.54 -1.29 -8.61
N ALA A 49 8.16 -2.43 -8.30
CA ALA A 49 8.95 -2.59 -7.08
C ALA A 49 10.12 -1.60 -6.98
N ASP A 50 10.73 -1.23 -8.10
CA ASP A 50 11.83 -0.24 -8.18
C ASP A 50 11.38 1.20 -7.93
N HIS A 51 10.07 1.46 -7.87
CA HIS A 51 9.49 2.74 -7.49
C HIS A 51 9.07 2.79 -6.02
N ILE A 52 9.23 1.69 -5.27
CA ILE A 52 8.94 1.63 -3.83
C ILE A 52 10.26 1.78 -3.06
N THR A 53 10.32 2.80 -2.19
CA THR A 53 11.52 3.08 -1.38
C THR A 53 11.31 2.64 0.06
N CYS A 54 12.13 1.71 0.55
CA CYS A 54 12.12 1.22 1.93
C CYS A 54 13.43 1.56 2.66
N ALA A 55 13.70 2.84 2.91
CA ALA A 55 15.03 3.31 3.35
C ALA A 55 15.54 2.67 4.66
N ASN A 56 14.64 2.28 5.56
CA ASN A 56 14.99 1.71 6.87
C ASN A 56 14.56 0.24 7.01
N LYS A 57 14.45 -0.51 5.91
CA LYS A 57 14.12 -1.93 5.94
C LYS A 57 15.23 -2.72 6.67
N PRO A 58 14.93 -3.42 7.78
CA PRO A 58 15.91 -4.27 8.44
C PRO A 58 16.11 -5.58 7.65
N GLU A 59 17.26 -6.22 7.84
CA GLU A 59 17.50 -7.58 7.31
C GLU A 59 16.61 -8.62 8.02
N SER A 60 16.42 -8.44 9.34
CA SER A 60 15.57 -9.28 10.19
C SER A 60 14.55 -8.40 10.91
N LEU A 61 13.27 -8.70 10.72
CA LEU A 61 12.15 -7.99 11.32
C LEU A 61 11.70 -8.72 12.58
N LYS A 62 12.10 -8.20 13.74
CA LYS A 62 11.80 -8.82 15.04
C LYS A 62 10.31 -8.74 15.39
N PRO A 63 9.82 -9.59 16.31
CA PRO A 63 8.46 -9.49 16.85
C PRO A 63 8.14 -8.06 17.32
N GLY A 64 7.00 -7.53 16.86
CA GLY A 64 6.52 -6.17 17.16
C GLY A 64 7.29 -5.04 16.47
N GLN A 65 8.32 -5.34 15.66
CA GLN A 65 9.05 -4.34 14.88
C GLN A 65 8.30 -4.01 13.60
N SER A 66 8.40 -2.74 13.17
CA SER A 66 7.90 -2.27 11.88
C SER A 66 8.96 -1.52 11.10
N PHE A 67 8.78 -1.45 9.79
CA PHE A 67 9.44 -0.47 8.93
C PHE A 67 8.45 0.12 7.93
N THR A 68 8.84 1.21 7.29
CA THR A 68 7.97 1.94 6.36
C THR A 68 8.63 2.05 5.00
N CYS A 69 7.83 1.80 3.97
CA CYS A 69 8.15 2.11 2.58
C CYS A 69 7.23 3.20 2.05
N SER A 70 7.69 3.93 1.05
CA SER A 70 6.88 4.96 0.38
C SER A 70 7.04 4.91 -1.13
N ALA A 71 6.01 5.40 -1.82
CA ALA A 71 5.99 5.62 -3.25
C ALA A 71 5.09 6.81 -3.59
N THR A 72 5.20 7.31 -4.82
CA THR A 72 4.27 8.29 -5.38
C THR A 72 3.59 7.68 -6.60
N LEU A 73 2.26 7.80 -6.67
CA LEU A 73 1.46 7.27 -7.76
C LEU A 73 0.53 8.37 -8.30
N LYS A 74 0.42 8.50 -9.63
CA LYS A 74 -0.54 9.44 -10.24
C LYS A 74 -1.96 8.88 -10.13
N ALA A 75 -2.90 9.71 -9.68
CA ALA A 75 -4.33 9.39 -9.74
C ALA A 75 -4.78 9.20 -11.19
N PRO A 76 -5.73 8.28 -11.47
CA PRO A 76 -6.29 8.19 -12.81
C PRO A 76 -7.03 9.48 -13.19
N VAL A 77 -7.33 9.63 -14.47
CA VAL A 77 -8.04 10.83 -14.99
C VAL A 77 -9.54 10.84 -14.65
N SER A 78 -10.11 9.66 -14.38
CA SER A 78 -11.54 9.46 -14.12
C SER A 78 -11.77 8.13 -13.40
N GLY A 79 -12.93 7.99 -12.75
CA GLY A 79 -13.40 6.70 -12.22
C GLY A 79 -12.78 6.28 -10.87
N LYS A 80 -12.76 4.96 -10.62
CA LYS A 80 -12.31 4.35 -9.37
C LYS A 80 -10.96 3.66 -9.54
N HIS A 81 -10.18 3.65 -8.48
CA HIS A 81 -8.84 3.09 -8.40
C HIS A 81 -8.72 2.14 -7.21
N VAL A 82 -8.06 1.01 -7.41
CA VAL A 82 -7.73 0.05 -6.36
C VAL A 82 -6.25 -0.27 -6.47
N ASN A 83 -5.54 -0.08 -5.38
CA ASN A 83 -4.13 -0.37 -5.27
C ASN A 83 -3.91 -1.36 -4.12
N ILE A 84 -3.32 -2.52 -4.40
CA ILE A 84 -3.21 -3.65 -3.48
C ILE A 84 -1.72 -3.91 -3.26
N ALA A 85 -1.31 -3.82 -2.00
CA ALA A 85 0.00 -4.28 -1.57
C ALA A 85 -0.07 -5.76 -1.16
N ALA A 86 1.00 -6.50 -1.41
CA ALA A 86 1.22 -7.82 -0.83
C ALA A 86 2.62 -7.87 -0.22
N VAL A 87 2.75 -8.51 0.93
CA VAL A 87 4.05 -8.73 1.59
C VAL A 87 4.20 -10.19 1.95
N GLU A 88 5.39 -10.73 1.76
CA GLU A 88 5.79 -12.04 2.26
C GLU A 88 6.99 -11.91 3.19
N GLY A 89 7.11 -12.81 4.16
CA GLY A 89 8.26 -12.91 5.06
C GLY A 89 8.46 -14.34 5.56
N THR A 90 9.69 -14.76 5.75
CA THR A 90 10.03 -16.13 6.16
C THR A 90 10.40 -16.17 7.64
N PRO A 91 9.72 -16.98 8.47
CA PRO A 91 10.10 -17.17 9.87
C PRO A 91 11.50 -17.77 10.03
N VAL A 92 12.29 -17.21 10.95
CA VAL A 92 13.60 -17.72 11.32
C VAL A 92 13.65 -18.04 12.82
N TYR A 93 14.17 -19.23 13.15
CA TYR A 93 14.20 -19.77 14.51
C TYR A 93 15.63 -19.81 15.05
N GLY A 94 15.78 -19.56 16.35
CA GLY A 94 17.05 -19.72 17.06
C GLY A 94 17.43 -21.20 17.25
N GLU A 95 18.64 -21.44 17.77
CA GLU A 95 19.07 -22.80 18.11
C GLU A 95 18.12 -23.44 19.13
N GLY A 96 17.62 -24.63 18.81
CA GLY A 96 16.71 -25.39 19.68
C GLY A 96 15.24 -24.97 19.57
N GLU A 97 14.91 -23.94 18.81
CA GLU A 97 13.54 -23.56 18.48
C GLU A 97 13.09 -24.24 17.17
N SER A 98 11.79 -24.47 17.03
CA SER A 98 11.21 -25.05 15.83
C SER A 98 9.80 -24.54 15.59
N GLY A 99 9.41 -24.46 14.32
CA GLY A 99 8.07 -24.10 13.90
C GLY A 99 7.96 -24.06 12.38
N PRO A 100 6.86 -23.54 11.82
CA PRO A 100 6.66 -23.43 10.39
C PRO A 100 7.73 -22.54 9.74
N THR A 101 8.41 -23.05 8.71
CA THR A 101 9.41 -22.31 7.93
C THR A 101 8.89 -21.82 6.59
N SER A 102 7.61 -22.09 6.29
CA SER A 102 6.97 -21.54 5.08
C SER A 102 6.79 -20.03 5.24
N PRO A 103 6.94 -19.24 4.16
CA PRO A 103 6.64 -17.82 4.20
C PRO A 103 5.23 -17.55 4.70
N VAL A 104 5.09 -16.51 5.51
CA VAL A 104 3.81 -15.90 5.86
C VAL A 104 3.56 -14.73 4.92
N SER A 105 2.30 -14.47 4.61
CA SER A 105 1.90 -13.43 3.67
C SER A 105 0.77 -12.58 4.22
N ASP A 106 0.75 -11.31 3.85
CA ASP A 106 -0.37 -10.39 4.09
C ASP A 106 -0.68 -9.57 2.83
N VAL A 107 -1.94 -9.15 2.70
CA VAL A 107 -2.42 -8.35 1.57
C VAL A 107 -3.31 -7.21 2.07
N ASP A 108 -3.10 -6.01 1.53
CA ASP A 108 -3.82 -4.83 2.00
C ASP A 108 -4.17 -3.88 0.84
N PRO A 109 -5.48 -3.66 0.57
CA PRO A 109 -5.94 -2.74 -0.46
C PRO A 109 -6.11 -1.31 0.05
N ALA A 110 -5.74 -0.33 -0.77
CA ALA A 110 -6.13 1.07 -0.61
C ALA A 110 -6.86 1.55 -1.86
N ARG A 111 -7.94 2.31 -1.67
CA ARG A 111 -8.85 2.73 -2.73
C ARG A 111 -8.83 4.25 -2.92
N ALA A 112 -9.01 4.68 -4.15
CA ALA A 112 -9.27 6.08 -4.46
C ALA A 112 -10.35 6.21 -5.52
N TRP A 113 -10.98 7.38 -5.59
CA TRP A 113 -11.91 7.74 -6.64
C TRP A 113 -11.64 9.18 -7.09
N VAL A 114 -11.83 9.42 -8.38
CA VAL A 114 -11.55 10.72 -8.96
C VAL A 114 -12.75 11.63 -8.74
N ASP A 115 -12.51 12.76 -8.06
CA ASP A 115 -13.48 13.83 -7.92
C ASP A 115 -13.51 14.63 -9.23
N GLU A 116 -14.35 14.15 -10.16
CA GLU A 116 -14.54 14.83 -11.44
C GLU A 116 -15.24 16.17 -11.19
N PRO A 117 -14.66 17.30 -11.65
CA PRO A 117 -15.35 18.57 -11.56
C PRO A 117 -16.68 18.42 -12.29
N ALA A 118 -17.77 18.80 -11.62
CA ALA A 118 -19.11 18.75 -12.20
C ALA A 118 -19.05 19.37 -13.60
N SER A 119 -19.39 18.59 -14.63
CA SER A 119 -19.49 19.10 -15.99
C SER A 119 -20.42 20.30 -15.95
N VAL A 120 -19.89 21.52 -16.12
CA VAL A 120 -20.72 22.71 -16.23
C VAL A 120 -21.48 22.54 -17.53
N VAL A 121 -22.71 22.04 -17.44
CA VAL A 121 -23.67 22.12 -18.55
C VAL A 121 -23.88 23.61 -18.75
N LYS A 122 -23.15 24.19 -19.70
CA LYS A 122 -23.36 25.55 -20.14
C LYS A 122 -24.70 25.49 -20.89
N THR A 123 -25.80 25.65 -20.17
CA THR A 123 -27.10 25.87 -20.79
C THR A 123 -26.96 27.13 -21.61
N LEU A 124 -26.71 26.96 -22.90
CA LEU A 124 -26.76 28.03 -23.87
C LEU A 124 -28.24 28.41 -23.97
N LEU A 125 -28.70 29.35 -23.13
CA LEU A 125 -29.93 30.06 -23.42
C LEU A 125 -29.65 30.91 -24.66
N LEU A 126 -29.89 30.32 -25.83
CA LEU A 126 -30.34 31.07 -27.00
C LEU A 126 -31.82 31.34 -26.74
N VAL A 127 -32.16 32.49 -26.12
CA VAL A 127 -32.96 33.61 -26.65
C VAL A 127 -32.95 34.74 -25.62
#